data_AF-A0A518E014-F1
#
_entry.id   AF-A0A518E014-F1
#
_cell.length_a   1.000
_cell.length_b   1.000
_cell.length_c   1.000
_cell.angle_alpha   90.00
_cell.angle_beta   90.00
_cell.angle_gamma   90.00
#
_symmetry.space_group_name_H-M   'P 1'
#
loop_
_entity.id
_entity.type
_entity.pdbx_description
1 polymer ?
#
loop_
_entity_poly.entity_id
_entity_poly.type
_entity_poly.pdbx_seq_one_letter_code
_entity_poly.pdbx_strand_id
1 'polypeptide(L)'
;MTSVYSGAGEVEGRAQPPLLQEVRRVCRRLHMSIRTEKAYVHWIEEFLRRQRQLAGKWRHPAELGSHEVNEFLTYLAGIGGK
;
A
#
# COMPACT_ATOMS: atom_id res chain seq x y z
N MET A 1 -21.34 42.25 0.42
CA MET A 1 -20.76 41.53 1.56
C MET A 1 -20.13 40.25 1.04
N THR A 2 -18.92 39.95 1.51
CA THR A 2 -17.82 39.33 0.76
C THR A 2 -18.08 37.87 0.39
N SER A 3 -18.15 37.60 -0.92
CA SER A 3 -18.08 36.25 -1.48
C SER A 3 -16.65 35.74 -1.41
N VAL A 4 -16.34 35.00 -0.35
CA VAL A 4 -15.07 34.29 -0.15
C VAL A 4 -15.27 32.82 -0.55
N TYR A 5 -15.20 32.57 -1.86
CA TYR A 5 -14.78 31.28 -2.41
C TYR A 5 -13.80 31.57 -3.55
N SER A 6 -12.62 32.06 -3.16
CA SER A 6 -11.41 32.05 -3.98
C SER A 6 -10.51 30.96 -3.41
N GLY A 7 -10.32 29.88 -4.16
CA GLY A 7 -9.54 28.74 -3.72
C GLY A 7 -9.45 27.69 -4.80
N ALA A 8 -8.67 28.02 -5.83
CA ALA A 8 -7.93 27.14 -6.73
C ALA A 8 -7.99 25.64 -6.41
N GLY A 9 -8.37 24.85 -7.41
CA GLY A 9 -8.24 23.41 -7.38
C GLY A 9 -8.89 22.73 -8.57
N GLU A 10 -8.56 23.16 -9.80
CA GLU A 10 -8.64 22.28 -10.95
C GLU A 10 -7.84 21.03 -10.62
N VAL A 11 -8.51 19.90 -10.36
CA VAL A 11 -7.85 18.60 -10.21
C VAL A 11 -7.45 18.12 -11.60
N GLU A 12 -6.35 18.69 -12.08
CA GLU A 12 -5.54 18.18 -13.19
C GLU A 12 -5.33 16.66 -13.04
N GLY A 13 -5.59 15.91 -14.11
CA GLY A 13 -5.16 14.53 -14.35
C GLY A 13 -5.42 13.54 -13.21
N ARG A 14 -6.38 12.62 -13.38
CA ARG A 14 -6.62 11.51 -12.44
C ARG A 14 -5.44 10.51 -12.44
N ALA A 15 -4.28 10.94 -11.95
CA ALA A 15 -3.20 10.06 -11.57
C ALA A 15 -3.74 9.24 -10.40
N GLN A 16 -3.93 7.94 -10.65
CA GLN A 16 -4.33 6.99 -9.61
C GLN A 16 -3.39 7.20 -8.41
N PRO A 17 -3.91 7.40 -7.19
CA PRO A 17 -3.05 7.61 -6.04
C PRO A 17 -2.09 6.42 -5.91
N PRO A 18 -0.81 6.65 -5.52
CA PRO A 18 0.12 5.56 -5.29
C PRO A 18 -0.52 4.51 -4.38
N LEU A 19 -0.33 3.21 -4.65
CA LEU A 19 -1.00 2.13 -3.92
C LEU A 19 -0.99 2.33 -2.39
N LEU A 20 0.16 2.71 -1.83
CA LEU A 20 0.30 2.91 -0.38
C LEU A 20 -0.54 4.08 0.14
N GLN A 21 -0.78 5.11 -0.68
CA GLN A 21 -1.72 6.18 -0.35
C GLN A 21 -3.15 5.67 -0.31
N GLU A 22 -3.55 4.84 -1.28
CA GLU A 22 -4.89 4.26 -1.31
C GLU A 22 -5.13 3.34 -0.12
N VAL A 23 -4.14 2.51 0.23
CA VAL A 23 -4.18 1.67 1.44
C VAL A 23 -4.42 2.54 2.68
N ARG A 24 -3.70 3.66 2.84
CA ARG A 24 -3.89 4.57 3.99
C ARG A 24 -5.31 5.18 3.99
N ARG A 25 -5.85 5.59 2.83
CA ARG A 25 -7.22 6.10 2.73
C ARG A 25 -8.24 5.05 3.18
N VAL A 26 -8.07 3.81 2.73
CA VAL A 26 -8.93 2.69 3.12
C VAL A 26 -8.84 2.41 4.62
N CYS A 27 -7.63 2.33 5.20
CA CYS A 27 -7.44 2.14 6.64
C CYS A 27 -8.13 3.24 7.47
N ARG A 28 -8.00 4.51 7.06
CA ARG A 28 -8.64 5.64 7.75
C ARG A 28 -10.15 5.63 7.60
N ARG A 29 -10.68 5.28 6.43
CA ARG A 29 -12.13 5.10 6.21
C ARG A 29 -12.70 4.00 7.11
N LEU A 30 -11.93 2.94 7.34
CA LEU A 30 -12.28 1.85 8.25
C LEU A 30 -12.05 2.18 9.73
N HIS A 31 -11.66 3.41 10.07
CA HIS A 31 -11.33 3.85 11.43
C HIS A 31 -10.31 2.93 12.14
N MET A 32 -9.41 2.33 11.36
CA MET A 32 -8.33 1.54 11.92
C MET A 32 -7.37 2.45 12.70
N SER A 33 -6.75 1.88 13.75
CA SER A 33 -5.74 2.62 14.50
C SER A 33 -4.57 3.03 13.60
N ILE A 34 -3.92 4.15 13.92
CA ILE A 34 -2.67 4.59 13.25
C ILE A 34 -1.59 3.50 13.34
N ARG A 35 -1.59 2.70 14.41
CA ARG A 35 -0.67 1.57 14.56
C ARG A 35 -0.93 0.50 13.49
N THR A 36 -2.21 0.17 13.26
CA THR A 36 -2.63 -0.79 12.24
C THR A 36 -2.30 -0.27 10.83
N GLU A 37 -2.58 1.01 10.53
CA GLU A 37 -2.21 1.65 9.25
C GLU A 37 -0.70 1.48 8.99
N LYS A 38 0.14 1.81 9.97
CA LYS A 38 1.60 1.69 9.85
C LYS A 38 2.05 0.25 9.61
N ALA A 39 1.49 -0.70 10.36
CA ALA A 39 1.83 -2.11 10.21
C ALA A 39 1.44 -2.63 8.81
N TYR A 40 0.26 -2.27 8.32
CA TYR A 40 -0.24 -2.74 7.03
C TYR A 40 0.59 -2.16 5.89
N VAL A 41 0.87 -0.85 5.93
CA VAL A 41 1.72 -0.19 4.94
C VAL A 41 3.11 -0.81 4.92
N HIS A 42 3.70 -1.07 6.09
CA HIS A 42 5.01 -1.71 6.19
C HIS A 42 5.03 -3.10 5.55
N TRP A 43 4.07 -3.97 5.89
CA TRP A 43 4.02 -5.32 5.35
C TRP A 43 3.73 -5.37 3.85
N ILE A 44 2.88 -4.47 3.34
CA ILE A 44 2.61 -4.36 1.90
C ILE A 44 3.86 -3.90 1.15
N GLU A 45 4.59 -2.92 1.68
CA GLU A 45 5.84 -2.45 1.07
C GLU A 45 6.90 -3.55 1.04
N GLU A 46 7.08 -4.27 2.15
CA GLU A 46 8.06 -5.36 2.25
C GLU A 46 7.71 -6.52 1.31
N PHE A 47 6.43 -6.88 1.23
CA PHE A 47 5.94 -7.87 0.27
C PHE A 47 6.28 -7.48 -1.17
N LEU A 48 5.94 -6.25 -1.61
CA LEU A 48 6.21 -5.80 -2.98
C LEU A 48 7.71 -5.72 -3.29
N ARG A 49 8.52 -5.30 -2.31
CA ARG A 49 9.99 -5.28 -2.43
C ARG A 49 10.55 -6.68 -2.63
N ARG A 50 10.08 -7.65 -1.85
CA ARG A 50 10.51 -9.05 -1.94
C ARG A 50 10.11 -9.67 -3.28
N GLN A 51 8.87 -9.46 -3.72
CA GLN A 51 8.40 -9.96 -5.01
C GLN A 51 9.19 -9.36 -6.19
N ARG A 52 9.55 -8.08 -6.11
CA ARG A 52 10.45 -7.45 -7.09
C ARG A 52 11.84 -8.10 -7.11
N GLN A 53 12.40 -8.41 -5.94
CA GLN A 53 13.71 -9.06 -5.83
C GLN A 53 13.70 -10.48 -6.40
N LEU A 54 12.66 -11.27 -6.14
CA LEU A 54 12.52 -12.63 -6.63
C LEU A 54 12.30 -12.68 -8.15
N ALA A 55 11.43 -11.81 -8.68
CA ALA A 55 11.13 -11.77 -10.11
C ALA A 55 12.19 -11.03 -10.95
N GLY A 56 13.12 -10.30 -10.31
CA GLY A 56 14.10 -9.44 -10.97
C GLY A 56 13.51 -8.20 -11.66
N LYS A 57 12.19 -7.99 -11.59
CA LYS A 57 11.48 -6.86 -12.20
C LYS A 57 10.26 -6.46 -11.37
N TRP A 58 9.75 -5.26 -11.60
CA TRP A 58 8.50 -4.82 -10.98
C TRP A 58 7.31 -5.59 -11.58
N ARG A 59 6.46 -6.14 -10.71
CA ARG A 59 5.19 -6.76 -11.08
C ARG A 59 4.06 -5.96 -10.46
N HIS A 60 2.95 -5.83 -11.18
CA HIS A 60 1.79 -5.12 -10.66
C HIS A 60 1.13 -5.95 -9.54
N PRO A 61 0.69 -5.35 -8.41
CA PRO A 61 0.07 -6.09 -7.30
C PRO A 61 -1.13 -6.95 -7.69
N ALA A 62 -1.87 -6.55 -8.74
CA ALA A 62 -3.00 -7.33 -9.26
C ALA A 62 -2.60 -8.63 -9.98
N GLU A 63 -1.32 -8.77 -10.34
CA GLU A 63 -0.75 -9.99 -10.92
C GLU A 63 -0.16 -10.92 -9.86
N LEU A 64 -0.10 -10.47 -8.60
CA LEU A 64 0.40 -11.26 -7.48
C LEU A 64 -0.79 -11.95 -6.81
N GLY A 65 -0.65 -13.24 -6.53
CA GLY A 65 -1.73 -14.07 -6.03
C GLY A 65 -1.42 -14.73 -4.70
N SER A 66 -2.24 -15.73 -4.38
CA SER A 66 -2.11 -16.54 -3.17
C SER A 66 -0.78 -17.29 -3.09
N HIS A 67 -0.21 -17.68 -4.23
CA HIS A 67 1.07 -18.37 -4.29
C HIS A 67 2.21 -17.49 -3.73
N GLU A 68 2.35 -16.27 -4.26
CA GLU A 68 3.36 -15.31 -3.81
C GLU A 68 3.18 -14.91 -2.35
N VAL A 69 1.92 -14.81 -1.89
CA VAL A 69 1.60 -14.53 -0.48
C VAL A 69 2.04 -15.68 0.42
N ASN A 70 1.76 -16.93 0.06
CA ASN A 70 2.16 -18.09 0.84
C ASN A 70 3.68 -18.20 0.96
N GLU A 71 4.40 -18.01 -0.14
CA GLU A 71 5.88 -18.00 -0.11
C GLU A 71 6.43 -16.90 0.79
N PHE A 72 5.83 -15.71 0.75
CA PHE A 72 6.22 -14.62 1.63
C PHE A 72 5.98 -14.96 3.11
N LEU A 73 4.85 -15.58 3.44
CA LEU A 73 4.55 -16.01 4.80
C LEU A 73 5.50 -17.11 5.27
N THR A 74 5.85 -18.08 4.42
CA THR A 74 6.87 -19.10 4.72
C THR A 74 8.23 -18.47 5.00
N TYR A 75 8.62 -17.46 4.21
CA TYR A 75 9.84 -16.69 4.46
C TYR A 75 9.81 -15.98 5.82
N LEU A 76 8.71 -15.31 6.18
CA LEU A 76 8.58 -14.66 7.48
C LEU A 76 8.65 -15.66 8.64
N ALA A 77 8.03 -16.84 8.50
CA ALA A 77 8.11 -17.90 9.50
C ALA A 77 9.54 -18.40 9.70
N GLY A 78 10.35 -18.48 8.64
CA GLY A 78 11.77 -18.84 8.73
C GLY A 78 12.64 -17.79 9.43
N ILE A 79 12.29 -16.51 9.36
CA ILE A 79 13.01 -15.43 10.07
C ILE A 79 12.65 -15.40 11.56
N GLY A 80 11.39 -15.70 11.90
CA GLY A 80 10.86 -15.62 13.26
C GLY A 80 11.15 -16.84 14.15
N GLY A 81 11.89 -17.83 13.66
CA GLY A 81 12.32 -19.00 14.45
C GLY A 81 13.47 -18.68 15.40
N LYS A 82 13.22 -17.87 16.44
CA LYS A 82 14.09 -17.71 17.60
C LYS A 82 13.29 -17.55 18.88
#